data_AF-A0A841RJI5-F1
#
_entry.id   AF-A0A841RJI5-F1
#
_cell.length_a   1.000
_cell.length_b   1.000
_cell.length_c   1.000
_cell.angle_alpha   90.00
_cell.angle_beta   90.00
_cell.angle_gamma   90.00
#
_symmetry.space_group_name_H-M   'P 1'
#
loop_
_entity.id
_entity.type
_entity.pdbx_description
1 polymer ?
#
loop_
_entity_poly.entity_id
_entity_poly.type
_entity_poly.pdbx_seq_one_letter_code
_entity_poly.pdbx_strand_id
1 'polypeptide(L)'
;MERLKDYKTLSWTCIIMCLLLWVPNIGFQISSPFWMLVFILGPLGIVFAALNKNILLIILNIMMTFSFFIFMAISYYVNSF
;
A
#
# COMPACT_ATOMS: atom_id res chain seq x y z
N MET A 1 21.67 3.78 15.05
CA MET A 1 21.56 4.24 13.65
C MET A 1 21.10 3.11 12.73
N GLU A 2 21.56 1.87 12.93
CA GLU A 2 21.07 0.67 12.20
C GLU A 2 19.56 0.47 12.27
N ARG A 3 18.95 0.42 13.47
CA ARG A 3 17.50 0.19 13.61
C ARG A 3 16.61 1.16 12.80
N LEU A 4 17.04 2.42 12.63
CA LEU A 4 16.31 3.40 11.81
C LEU A 4 16.38 3.05 10.32
N LYS A 5 17.55 2.60 9.83
CA LYS A 5 17.68 2.08 8.46
C LYS A 5 16.82 0.84 8.26
N ASP A 6 16.76 -0.05 9.25
CA ASP A 6 15.94 -1.27 9.15
C ASP A 6 14.45 -0.93 9.03
N TYR A 7 13.93 -0.03 9.88
CA TYR A 7 12.54 0.43 9.77
C TYR A 7 12.25 1.17 8.47
N LYS A 8 13.22 1.93 7.94
CA LYS A 8 13.10 2.55 6.62
C LYS A 8 12.94 1.50 5.53
N THR A 9 13.79 0.48 5.54
CA THR A 9 13.75 -0.62 4.57
C THR A 9 12.44 -1.40 4.70
N LEU A 10 12.02 -1.73 5.91
CA LEU A 10 10.74 -2.42 6.16
C LEU A 10 9.54 -1.61 5.64
N SER A 11 9.49 -0.31 5.91
CA SER A 11 8.43 0.55 5.37
C SER A 11 8.41 0.60 3.83
N TRP A 12 9.59 0.64 3.19
CA TRP A 12 9.69 0.51 1.74
C TRP A 12 9.21 -0.86 1.23
N THR A 13 9.58 -1.95 1.91
CA THR A 13 9.10 -3.28 1.53
C THR A 13 7.58 -3.39 1.64
N CYS A 14 6.95 -2.76 2.64
CA CYS A 14 5.49 -2.67 2.74
C CYS A 14 4.88 -1.99 1.52
N ILE A 15 5.43 -0.83 1.10
CA ILE A 15 4.95 -0.12 -0.10
C ILE A 15 5.07 -1.01 -1.35
N ILE A 16 6.24 -1.65 -1.54
CA ILE A 16 6.49 -2.52 -2.70
C ILE A 16 5.53 -3.71 -2.71
N MET A 17 5.30 -4.35 -1.56
CA MET A 17 4.33 -5.45 -1.46
C MET A 17 2.91 -4.98 -1.77
N CYS A 18 2.50 -3.81 -1.26
CA CYS A 18 1.22 -3.21 -1.59
C CYS A 18 1.06 -2.95 -3.10
N LEU A 19 2.11 -2.48 -3.78
CA LEU A 19 2.12 -2.29 -5.23
C LEU A 19 2.04 -3.63 -5.99
N LEU A 20 2.80 -4.64 -5.55
CA LEU A 20 2.78 -5.98 -6.13
C LEU A 20 1.41 -6.64 -5.98
N LEU A 21 0.71 -6.40 -4.88
CA LEU A 21 -0.68 -6.83 -4.72
C LEU A 21 -1.59 -6.16 -5.77
N TRP A 22 -1.33 -4.95 -6.25
CA TRP A 22 -2.20 -4.38 -7.29
C TRP A 22 -1.97 -4.98 -8.68
N VAL A 23 -0.83 -5.62 -8.95
CA VAL A 23 -0.47 -6.14 -10.28
C VAL A 23 -1.49 -7.15 -10.83
N PRO A 24 -1.92 -8.18 -10.07
CA PRO A 24 -2.84 -9.17 -10.62
C PRO A 24 -4.30 -8.70 -10.63
N ASN A 25 -4.64 -7.70 -9.81
CA ASN A 25 -5.94 -7.03 -9.88
C ASN A 25 -6.03 -6.15 -11.14
N ILE A 26 -5.13 -5.18 -11.30
CA ILE A 26 -5.20 -4.19 -12.38
C ILE A 26 -4.73 -4.78 -13.71
N GLY A 27 -3.63 -5.53 -13.70
CA GLY A 27 -3.00 -6.05 -14.93
C GLY A 27 -3.66 -7.32 -15.48
N PHE A 28 -4.15 -8.20 -14.60
CA PHE A 28 -4.72 -9.50 -14.99
C PHE A 28 -6.23 -9.61 -14.72
N GLN A 29 -6.87 -8.58 -14.13
CA GLN A 29 -8.30 -8.54 -13.83
C GLN A 29 -8.77 -9.70 -12.92
N ILE A 30 -7.86 -10.25 -12.11
CA ILE A 30 -8.16 -11.35 -11.19
C ILE A 30 -8.75 -10.74 -9.92
N SER A 31 -10.05 -10.95 -9.69
CA SER A 31 -10.70 -10.53 -8.45
C SER A 31 -10.43 -11.54 -7.33
N SER A 32 -9.76 -11.10 -6.25
CA SER A 32 -9.39 -11.95 -5.14
C SER A 32 -9.38 -11.20 -3.81
N PRO A 33 -9.80 -11.81 -2.69
CA PRO A 33 -9.71 -11.17 -1.37
C PRO A 33 -8.26 -10.94 -0.92
N PHE A 34 -7.27 -11.55 -1.57
CA PHE A 34 -5.85 -11.29 -1.30
C PHE A 34 -5.47 -9.81 -1.47
N TRP A 35 -6.19 -9.04 -2.28
CA TRP A 35 -6.00 -7.60 -2.39
C TRP A 35 -6.26 -6.87 -1.08
N MET A 36 -7.08 -7.40 -0.17
CA MET A 36 -7.36 -6.74 1.12
C MET A 36 -6.15 -6.69 2.05
N LEU A 37 -5.06 -7.41 1.73
CA LEU A 37 -3.80 -7.33 2.47
C LEU A 37 -3.18 -5.93 2.46
N VAL A 38 -3.54 -5.02 1.53
CA VAL A 38 -3.13 -3.60 1.62
C VAL A 38 -3.59 -2.94 2.92
N PHE A 39 -4.71 -3.38 3.50
CA PHE A 39 -5.21 -2.87 4.79
C PHE A 39 -4.40 -3.37 5.99
N ILE A 40 -3.53 -4.35 5.80
CA ILE A 40 -2.60 -4.83 6.84
C ILE A 40 -1.21 -4.26 6.57
N LEU A 41 -0.72 -4.43 5.34
CA LEU A 41 0.63 -4.01 4.94
C LEU A 41 0.80 -2.49 4.95
N GLY A 42 -0.22 -1.74 4.53
CA GLY A 42 -0.22 -0.28 4.56
C GLY A 42 -0.03 0.27 5.98
N PRO A 43 -0.92 -0.06 6.94
CA PRO A 43 -0.74 0.36 8.34
C PRO A 43 0.56 -0.12 8.98
N LEU A 44 1.03 -1.34 8.69
CA LEU A 44 2.36 -1.79 9.15
C LEU A 44 3.48 -0.89 8.61
N GLY A 45 3.41 -0.53 7.33
CA GLY A 45 4.35 0.40 6.71
C GLY A 45 4.28 1.82 7.29
N ILE A 46 3.09 2.29 7.71
CA ILE A 46 2.91 3.54 8.47
C ILE A 46 3.63 3.45 9.82
N VAL A 47 3.45 2.36 10.56
CA VAL A 47 4.09 2.16 11.87
C VAL A 47 5.61 2.17 11.72
N PHE A 48 6.18 1.43 10.77
CA PHE A 48 7.62 1.45 10.52
C PHE A 48 8.14 2.83 10.06
N ALA A 49 7.37 3.54 9.24
CA ALA A 49 7.71 4.90 8.83
C ALA A 49 7.69 5.90 9.99
N ALA A 50 6.72 5.77 10.91
CA ALA A 50 6.61 6.58 12.11
C ALA A 50 7.75 6.31 13.10
N LEU A 51 8.14 5.05 13.29
CA LEU A 51 9.31 4.67 14.09
C LEU A 51 10.62 5.24 13.53
N ASN A 52 10.70 5.39 12.20
CA ASN A 52 11.81 6.05 11.52
C ASN A 52 11.65 7.58 11.38
N LYS A 53 10.54 8.16 11.88
CA LYS A 53 10.21 9.60 11.78
C LYS A 53 10.23 10.15 10.34
N ASN A 54 9.94 9.31 9.35
CA ASN A 54 9.98 9.70 7.94
C ASN A 54 8.57 10.02 7.42
N ILE A 55 8.24 11.30 7.40
CA ILE A 55 6.91 11.80 6.99
C ILE A 55 6.55 11.37 5.56
N LEU A 56 7.52 11.37 4.63
CA LEU A 56 7.28 10.94 3.26
C LEU A 56 6.82 9.48 3.21
N LEU A 57 7.48 8.59 3.95
CA LEU A 57 7.10 7.17 4.01
C LEU A 57 5.75 6.95 4.70
N ILE A 58 5.41 7.78 5.68
CA ILE A 58 4.08 7.76 6.32
C ILE A 58 3.02 8.08 5.28
N ILE A 59 3.17 9.19 4.54
CA ILE A 59 2.21 9.63 3.51
C ILE A 59 2.06 8.55 2.44
N LEU A 60 3.17 7.98 1.94
CA LEU A 60 3.11 6.93 0.93
C LEU A 60 2.35 5.69 1.43
N ASN A 61 2.59 5.22 2.66
CA ASN A 61 1.87 4.07 3.20
C ASN A 61 0.39 4.36 3.52
N ILE A 62 0.05 5.60 3.87
CA ILE A 62 -1.34 6.06 3.95
C ILE A 62 -2.00 5.97 2.57
N MET A 63 -1.36 6.51 1.53
CA MET A 63 -1.88 6.42 0.16
C MET A 63 -2.08 4.96 -0.28
N MET A 64 -1.14 4.07 0.06
CA MET A 64 -1.30 2.64 -0.21
C MET A 64 -2.47 2.02 0.54
N THR A 65 -2.73 2.41 1.79
CA THR A 65 -3.88 1.93 2.57
C THR A 65 -5.20 2.37 1.93
N PHE A 66 -5.28 3.62 1.48
CA PHE A 66 -6.47 4.16 0.82
C PHE A 66 -6.58 3.81 -0.67
N SER A 67 -5.53 3.25 -1.27
CA SER A 67 -5.50 2.89 -2.69
C SER A 67 -6.66 1.99 -3.10
N PHE A 68 -7.10 1.09 -2.21
CA PHE A 68 -8.25 0.23 -2.44
C PHE A 68 -9.51 1.02 -2.75
N PHE A 69 -9.84 2.02 -1.93
CA PHE A 69 -11.02 2.85 -2.17
C PHE A 69 -10.90 3.66 -3.45
N ILE A 70 -9.70 4.19 -3.72
CA ILE A 70 -9.44 4.98 -4.94
C ILE A 70 -9.64 4.14 -6.19
N PHE A 71 -9.01 2.96 -6.27
CA PHE A 71 -9.11 2.10 -7.44
C PHE A 71 -10.52 1.54 -7.63
N MET A 72 -11.23 1.17 -6.56
CA MET A 72 -12.62 0.74 -6.66
C MET A 72 -13.53 1.86 -7.16
N ALA A 73 -13.38 3.09 -6.63
CA ALA A 73 -14.17 4.23 -7.08
C ALA A 73 -13.94 4.54 -8.56
N ILE A 74 -12.68 4.56 -9.01
CA ILE A 74 -12.32 4.77 -10.41
C ILE A 74 -12.89 3.65 -11.29
N SER A 75 -12.74 2.39 -10.87
CA SER A 75 -13.24 1.24 -11.62
C SER A 75 -14.76 1.31 -11.82
N TYR A 76 -15.53 1.60 -10.77
CA TYR A 76 -16.98 1.74 -10.88
C TYR A 76 -17.37 2.92 -11.76
N TYR A 77 -16.70 4.07 -11.62
CA TYR A 77 -16.97 5.24 -12.45
C TYR A 77 -16.75 4.95 -13.94
N VAL A 78 -15.64 4.32 -14.29
CA VAL A 78 -15.31 3.96 -15.68
C VAL A 78 -16.27 2.90 -16.25
N ASN A 79 -16.68 1.91 -15.45
CA ASN A 79 -17.62 0.87 -15.89
C ASN A 79 -19.10 1.30 -15.90
N SER A 80 -19.41 2.49 -15.38
CA SER A 80 -20.79 3.01 -15.34
C SER A 80 -21.22 3.76 -16.61
N PHE A 81 -20.28 4.03 -17.52
CA PHE A 81 -20.52 4.58 -18.86
C PHE A 81 -20.49 3.48 -19.91
#